data_AF-A0A2V8Z3N5-F1
#
_entry.id   AF-A0A2V8Z3N5-F1
#
_cell.length_a   1.000
_cell.length_b   1.000
_cell.length_c   1.000
_cell.angle_alpha   90.00
_cell.angle_beta   90.00
_cell.angle_gamma   90.00
#
_symmetry.space_group_name_H-M   'P 1'
#
loop_
_entity.id
_entity.type
_entity.pdbx_description
1 polymer ?
#
loop_
_entity_poly.entity_id
_entity_poly.type
_entity_poly.pdbx_seq_one_letter_code
_entity_poly.pdbx_strand_id
1 'polypeptide(L)'
;MHNFAADNGSQFTGQRNTDKGACKLGTPNCEPRHDVTTFDSHGCLATITWSVDLNYKDVGTHTYHFSLKDLDPNSVARVKDNPFENAVVAETTNSEKKVAESFTPAGGKAEESKHTWVELVFDNGDNAGRFVKAFRHAIQLCGGKPSVS
;
A
#
# COMPACT_ATOMS: atom_id res chain seq x y z
N MET A 1 12.77 18.67 6.36
CA MET A 1 12.03 17.75 5.47
C MET A 1 10.55 18.02 5.72
N HIS A 2 9.80 18.41 4.70
CA HIS A 2 8.38 18.77 4.84
C HIS A 2 7.54 17.50 5.03
N ASN A 3 6.49 17.56 5.87
CA ASN A 3 5.51 16.48 5.97
C ASN A 3 4.84 16.30 4.60
N PHE A 4 4.79 15.06 4.10
CA PHE A 4 4.09 14.73 2.86
C PHE A 4 2.88 13.88 3.22
N ALA A 5 1.69 14.49 3.12
CA ALA A 5 0.43 13.76 3.14
C ALA A 5 0.00 13.55 1.68
N ALA A 6 -0.05 12.30 1.22
CA ALA A 6 -0.83 11.97 0.04
C ALA A 6 -2.25 11.73 0.54
N ASP A 7 -3.13 12.72 0.38
CA ASP A 7 -4.53 12.58 0.74
C ASP A 7 -5.19 11.51 -0.14
N ASN A 8 -5.53 10.39 0.50
CA ASN A 8 -6.65 9.49 0.21
C ASN A 8 -6.66 8.89 -1.20
N GLY A 9 -5.70 8.01 -1.49
CA GLY A 9 -5.87 7.08 -2.60
C GLY A 9 -7.09 6.21 -2.30
N SER A 10 -8.14 6.30 -3.11
CA SER A 10 -9.31 5.44 -2.98
C SER A 10 -9.61 4.75 -4.29
N GLN A 11 -9.91 3.47 -4.22
CA GLN A 11 -10.34 2.73 -5.41
C GLN A 11 -11.67 2.05 -5.14
N PHE A 12 -12.51 2.05 -6.16
CA PHE A 12 -13.79 1.39 -6.14
C PHE A 12 -13.84 0.40 -7.30
N THR A 13 -13.81 -0.89 -6.97
CA THR A 13 -13.74 -1.96 -7.97
C THR A 13 -14.77 -3.04 -7.68
N GLY A 14 -15.10 -3.83 -8.70
CA GLY A 14 -15.91 -5.04 -8.50
C GLY A 14 -15.00 -6.23 -8.24
N GLN A 15 -15.23 -6.93 -7.13
CA GLN A 15 -14.55 -8.17 -6.81
C GLN A 15 -15.54 -9.33 -6.71
N ARG A 16 -15.18 -10.47 -7.29
CA ARG A 16 -16.00 -11.68 -7.19
C ARG A 16 -16.05 -12.16 -5.75
N ASN A 17 -17.22 -12.57 -5.27
CA ASN A 17 -17.36 -13.10 -3.90
C ASN A 17 -16.81 -14.55 -3.74
N THR A 18 -16.42 -15.19 -4.84
CA THR A 18 -15.87 -16.55 -4.86
C THR A 18 -14.34 -16.60 -4.81
N ASP A 19 -13.66 -15.53 -5.24
CA ASP A 19 -12.20 -15.46 -5.33
C ASP A 19 -11.67 -14.02 -5.34
N LYS A 20 -10.35 -13.84 -5.43
CA LYS A 20 -9.73 -12.52 -5.69
C LYS A 20 -9.77 -12.20 -7.19
N GLY A 21 -10.90 -12.40 -7.88
CA GLY A 21 -11.06 -12.11 -9.32
C GLY A 21 -11.84 -10.82 -9.60
N ALA A 22 -11.38 -10.01 -10.57
CA ALA A 22 -12.05 -8.76 -10.94
C ALA A 22 -13.35 -9.02 -11.71
N CYS A 23 -14.37 -8.20 -11.46
CA CYS A 23 -15.66 -8.29 -12.11
C CYS A 23 -16.29 -6.91 -12.34
N LYS A 24 -17.29 -6.88 -13.22
CA LYS A 24 -18.07 -5.67 -13.48
C LYS A 24 -19.17 -5.56 -12.42
N LEU A 25 -19.22 -4.43 -11.72
CA LEU A 25 -20.30 -4.16 -10.77
C LEU A 25 -21.68 -4.30 -11.43
N GLY A 26 -22.62 -4.91 -10.70
CA GLY A 26 -23.95 -5.24 -11.20
C GLY A 26 -24.06 -6.58 -11.94
N THR A 27 -22.96 -7.33 -12.12
CA THR A 27 -23.04 -8.74 -12.55
C THR A 27 -23.22 -9.68 -11.36
N PRO A 28 -23.84 -10.88 -11.54
CA PRO A 28 -23.95 -11.87 -10.47
C PRO A 28 -22.60 -12.18 -9.80
N ASN A 29 -22.61 -12.38 -8.48
CA ASN A 29 -21.44 -12.69 -7.66
C ASN A 29 -20.34 -11.61 -7.63
N CYS A 30 -20.67 -10.37 -8.01
CA CYS A 30 -19.75 -9.24 -7.98
C CYS A 30 -20.13 -8.26 -6.88
N GLU A 31 -19.26 -8.12 -5.87
CA GLU A 31 -19.45 -7.22 -4.74
C GLU A 31 -18.57 -5.97 -4.90
N PRO A 32 -19.00 -4.81 -4.39
CA PRO A 32 -18.17 -3.63 -4.34
C PRO A 32 -17.01 -3.85 -3.34
N ARG A 33 -15.80 -3.55 -3.81
CA ARG A 33 -14.61 -3.37 -2.99
C ARG A 33 -14.29 -1.89 -2.93
N HIS A 34 -14.11 -1.37 -1.73
CA HIS A 34 -13.65 -0.01 -1.52
C HIS A 34 -12.38 -0.03 -0.68
N ASP A 35 -11.28 0.43 -1.26
CA ASP A 35 -10.03 0.61 -0.54
C ASP A 35 -9.80 2.09 -0.32
N VAL A 36 -9.30 2.45 0.87
CA VAL A 36 -8.85 3.79 1.21
C VAL A 36 -7.45 3.70 1.78
N THR A 37 -6.51 4.40 1.17
CA THR A 37 -5.12 4.47 1.59
C THR A 37 -4.72 5.89 1.95
N THR A 38 -4.08 6.06 3.10
CA THR A 38 -3.39 7.29 3.49
C THR A 38 -1.90 7.04 3.62
N PHE A 39 -1.11 8.07 3.34
CA PHE A 39 0.33 8.07 3.60
C PHE A 39 0.68 9.35 4.36
N ASP A 40 1.28 9.19 5.53
CA ASP A 40 1.80 10.28 6.34
C ASP A 40 3.29 10.03 6.64
N SER A 41 4.09 11.09 6.60
CA SER A 41 5.51 11.01 6.91
C SER A 41 5.95 12.16 7.80
N HIS A 42 6.62 11.82 8.90
CA HIS A 42 7.28 12.76 9.79
C HIS A 42 8.79 12.57 9.70
N GLY A 43 9.44 13.40 8.89
CA GLY A 43 10.83 13.21 8.52
C GLY A 43 11.00 11.94 7.69
N CYS A 44 11.80 10.99 8.17
CA CYS A 44 12.06 9.72 7.48
C CYS A 44 11.27 8.54 8.04
N LEU A 45 10.36 8.79 8.97
CA LEU A 45 9.42 7.80 9.48
C LEU A 45 8.09 8.01 8.77
N ALA A 46 7.50 6.93 8.29
CA ALA A 46 6.27 6.97 7.53
C ALA A 46 5.26 5.95 8.07
N THR A 47 3.99 6.31 7.92
CA THR A 47 2.84 5.49 8.21
C THR A 47 1.97 5.40 6.97
N ILE A 48 1.59 4.18 6.61
CA ILE A 48 0.52 3.92 5.64
C ILE A 48 -0.65 3.35 6.42
N THR A 49 -1.85 3.89 6.22
CA THR A 49 -3.08 3.25 6.67
C THR A 49 -3.85 2.81 5.42
N TRP A 50 -4.25 1.56 5.37
CA TRP A 50 -5.03 0.99 4.28
C TRP A 50 -6.25 0.27 4.85
N SER A 51 -7.42 0.84 4.60
CA SER A 51 -8.70 0.27 4.99
C SER A 51 -9.36 -0.38 3.78
N VAL A 52 -9.86 -1.60 3.98
CA VAL A 52 -10.54 -2.38 2.95
C VAL A 52 -11.95 -2.71 3.43
N ASP A 53 -12.94 -2.22 2.69
CA ASP A 53 -14.33 -2.63 2.83
C ASP A 53 -14.63 -3.64 1.72
N LEU A 54 -14.67 -4.92 2.11
CA LEU A 54 -15.09 -6.05 1.26
C LEU A 54 -16.10 -6.89 2.03
N ASN A 55 -16.88 -7.75 1.37
CA ASN A 55 -17.69 -8.75 2.05
C ASN A 55 -16.96 -10.10 2.21
N TYR A 56 -15.62 -10.13 2.27
CA TYR A 56 -14.84 -11.38 2.35
C TYR A 56 -13.44 -11.22 3.01
N LYS A 57 -13.24 -11.84 4.18
CA LYS A 57 -11.98 -12.17 4.89
C LYS A 57 -10.89 -11.12 5.18
N ASP A 58 -10.77 -10.04 4.42
CA ASP A 58 -9.72 -9.00 4.60
C ASP A 58 -10.35 -7.64 5.01
N VAL A 59 -11.53 -7.67 5.64
CA VAL A 59 -12.21 -6.46 6.12
C VAL A 59 -11.52 -5.93 7.37
N GLY A 60 -10.96 -4.75 7.25
CA GLY A 60 -10.24 -4.15 8.36
C GLY A 60 -9.34 -3.02 7.90
N THR A 61 -8.41 -2.68 8.77
CA THR A 61 -7.42 -1.63 8.53
C THR A 61 -6.04 -2.18 8.77
N HIS A 62 -5.20 -2.15 7.73
CA HIS A 62 -3.77 -2.38 7.81
C HIS A 62 -3.08 -1.05 8.12
N THR A 63 -2.18 -1.05 9.10
CA THR A 63 -1.34 0.11 9.41
C THR A 63 0.12 -0.30 9.32
N TYR A 64 0.85 0.24 8.37
CA TYR A 64 2.27 -0.02 8.18
C TYR A 64 3.10 1.11 8.78
N HIS A 65 4.07 0.77 9.63
CA HIS A 65 5.06 1.68 10.18
C HIS A 65 6.45 1.29 9.70
N PHE A 66 7.17 2.25 9.12
CA PHE A 66 8.48 2.00 8.53
C PHE A 66 9.32 3.27 8.47
N SER A 67 10.60 3.12 8.13
CA SER A 67 11.45 4.24 7.76
C SER A 67 11.77 4.19 6.27
N LEU A 68 11.70 5.36 5.62
CA LEU A 68 12.09 5.54 4.22
C LEU A 68 13.55 5.13 3.97
N LYS A 69 14.42 5.21 4.98
CA LYS A 69 15.83 4.78 4.89
C LYS A 69 15.99 3.27 4.73
N ASP A 70 14.99 2.50 5.16
CA ASP A 70 15.04 1.04 5.17
C ASP A 70 14.49 0.44 3.85
N LEU A 71 14.01 1.29 2.94
CA LEU A 71 13.51 0.90 1.62
C LEU A 71 14.58 1.00 0.54
N ASP A 72 14.47 0.10 -0.43
CA ASP A 72 15.29 0.10 -1.64
C ASP A 72 14.68 1.07 -2.69
N PRO A 73 15.35 2.17 -3.07
CA PRO A 73 14.83 3.11 -4.05
C PRO A 73 14.65 2.53 -5.46
N ASN A 74 15.39 1.47 -5.82
CA ASN A 74 15.29 0.81 -7.12
C ASN A 74 14.11 -0.17 -7.19
N SER A 75 13.62 -0.64 -6.04
CA SER A 75 12.44 -1.51 -5.97
C SER A 75 11.14 -0.77 -6.24
N VAL A 76 11.11 0.57 -6.12
CA VAL A 76 9.89 1.36 -6.23
C VAL A 76 9.29 1.23 -7.64
N ALA A 77 8.11 0.62 -7.71
CA ALA A 77 7.42 0.34 -8.96
C ALA A 77 5.90 0.48 -8.82
N ARG A 78 5.23 0.79 -9.94
CA ARG A 78 3.77 0.64 -10.03
C ARG A 78 3.45 -0.85 -10.23
N VAL A 79 2.50 -1.35 -9.48
CA VAL A 79 1.98 -2.72 -9.63
C VAL A 79 1.23 -2.82 -10.96
N LYS A 80 1.60 -3.80 -11.79
CA LYS A 80 1.01 -4.03 -13.11
C LYS A 80 0.12 -5.27 -13.16
N ASP A 81 0.36 -6.23 -12.26
CA ASP A 81 -0.22 -7.57 -12.33
C ASP A 81 -1.34 -7.81 -11.30
N ASN A 82 -1.67 -6.82 -10.47
CA ASN A 82 -2.81 -6.87 -9.57
C ASN A 82 -4.02 -6.22 -10.23
N PRO A 83 -5.05 -6.98 -10.66
CA PRO A 83 -6.14 -6.47 -11.48
C PRO A 83 -7.05 -5.47 -10.75
N PHE A 84 -6.89 -5.32 -9.44
CA PHE A 84 -7.70 -4.40 -8.64
C PHE A 84 -7.00 -3.11 -8.29
N GLU A 85 -5.67 -3.04 -8.40
CA GLU A 85 -4.90 -2.06 -7.64
C GLU A 85 -4.07 -1.18 -8.56
N ASN A 86 -4.44 0.11 -8.65
CA ASN A 86 -3.50 1.13 -9.08
C ASN A 86 -2.54 1.39 -7.92
N ALA A 87 -1.61 0.47 -7.69
CA ALA A 87 -0.75 0.51 -6.52
C ALA A 87 0.71 0.86 -6.83
N VAL A 88 1.40 1.35 -5.81
CA VAL A 88 2.86 1.52 -5.77
C VAL A 88 3.40 0.61 -4.68
N VAL A 89 4.39 -0.21 -5.04
CA VAL A 89 5.10 -1.09 -4.11
C VAL A 89 6.55 -0.62 -3.97
N ALA A 90 7.11 -0.81 -2.78
CA ALA A 90 8.54 -0.75 -2.54
C ALA A 90 8.96 -1.84 -1.56
N GLU A 91 10.11 -2.47 -1.83
CA GLU A 91 10.72 -3.45 -0.96
C GLU A 91 11.72 -2.80 0.00
N THR A 92 11.93 -3.45 1.14
CA THR A 92 13.03 -3.14 2.04
C THR A 92 14.35 -3.53 1.42
N THR A 93 15.40 -2.77 1.76
CA THR A 93 16.77 -3.07 1.33
C THR A 93 17.14 -4.50 1.76
N ASN A 94 17.61 -5.32 0.81
CA ASN A 94 17.95 -6.72 0.99
C ASN A 94 16.80 -7.59 1.54
N SER A 95 15.55 -7.19 1.30
CA SER A 95 14.35 -7.88 1.78
C SER A 95 14.34 -8.13 3.30
N GLU A 96 14.90 -7.22 4.08
CA GLU A 96 14.88 -7.29 5.54
C GLU A 96 13.48 -7.01 6.09
N LYS A 97 13.01 -7.78 7.08
CA LYS A 97 11.67 -7.59 7.69
C LYS A 97 11.63 -6.37 8.62
N LYS A 98 11.56 -5.17 8.04
CA LYS A 98 11.65 -3.87 8.73
C LYS A 98 10.38 -3.02 8.65
N VAL A 99 9.37 -3.47 7.93
CA VAL A 99 8.04 -2.86 7.92
C VAL A 99 7.23 -3.54 9.01
N ALA A 100 6.80 -2.80 10.03
CA ALA A 100 5.85 -3.30 11.02
C ALA A 100 4.43 -3.10 10.49
N GLU A 101 3.59 -4.12 10.56
CA GLU A 101 2.17 -4.02 10.21
C GLU A 101 1.32 -4.33 11.44
N SER A 102 0.30 -3.51 11.65
CA SER A 102 -0.80 -3.76 12.55
C SER A 102 -2.08 -3.93 11.73
N PHE A 103 -2.68 -5.12 11.73
CA PHE A 103 -3.97 -5.38 11.08
C PHE A 103 -5.08 -5.39 12.13
N THR A 104 -6.06 -4.50 11.97
CA THR A 104 -7.24 -4.45 12.83
C THR A 104 -8.48 -4.90 12.05
N PRO A 105 -9.01 -6.11 12.28
CA PRO A 105 -10.26 -6.55 11.67
C PRO A 105 -11.44 -5.74 12.21
N ALA A 106 -12.53 -5.67 11.43
CA ALA A 106 -13.75 -4.96 11.82
C ALA A 106 -14.29 -5.44 13.19
N GLY A 107 -14.14 -4.62 14.23
CA GLY A 107 -14.60 -4.92 15.60
C GLY A 107 -13.70 -5.85 16.41
N GLY A 108 -12.50 -6.20 15.92
CA GLY A 108 -11.56 -7.06 16.63
C GLY A 108 -10.37 -6.31 17.24
N LYS A 109 -9.39 -7.07 17.73
CA LYS A 109 -8.12 -6.55 18.24
C LYS A 109 -7.08 -6.55 17.13
N ALA A 110 -6.14 -5.61 17.20
CA ALA A 110 -5.03 -5.55 16.27
C ALA A 110 -4.10 -6.77 16.39
N GLU A 111 -3.69 -7.30 15.24
CA GLU A 111 -2.69 -8.34 15.08
C GLU A 111 -1.42 -7.74 14.47
N GLU A 112 -0.26 -8.07 15.04
CA GLU A 112 1.03 -7.48 14.66
C GLU A 112 1.85 -8.44 13.80
N SER A 113 2.46 -7.93 12.73
CA SER A 113 3.30 -8.70 11.82
C SER A 113 4.47 -7.85 11.29
N LYS A 114 5.40 -8.48 10.56
CA LYS A 114 6.52 -7.77 9.90
C LYS A 114 6.71 -8.21 8.47
N HIS A 115 6.89 -7.23 7.58
CA HIS A 115 7.02 -7.41 6.14
C HIS A 115 8.33 -6.86 5.58
N THR A 116 8.59 -7.26 4.35
CA THR A 116 9.72 -6.81 3.53
C THR A 116 9.31 -5.80 2.47
N TRP A 117 8.07 -5.31 2.53
CA TRP A 117 7.50 -4.44 1.51
C TRP A 117 6.43 -3.53 2.10
N VAL A 118 6.16 -2.44 1.39
CA VAL A 118 5.01 -1.55 1.58
C VAL A 118 4.26 -1.40 0.27
N GLU A 119 2.94 -1.26 0.37
CA GLU A 119 2.06 -1.03 -0.77
C GLU A 119 1.14 0.15 -0.49
N LEU A 120 0.93 0.98 -1.51
CA LEU A 120 0.03 2.11 -1.46
C LEU A 120 -0.90 2.06 -2.66
N VAL A 121 -2.19 2.15 -2.40
CA VAL A 121 -3.22 2.12 -3.43
C VAL A 121 -3.60 3.55 -3.83
N PHE A 122 -3.90 3.74 -5.12
CA PHE A 122 -4.33 5.00 -5.70
C PHE A 122 -5.63 4.83 -6.48
N ASP A 123 -6.31 5.94 -6.72
CA ASP A 123 -7.54 5.99 -7.53
C ASP A 123 -7.28 5.71 -9.01
N ASN A 124 -6.14 6.14 -9.54
CA ASN A 124 -5.80 5.98 -10.93
C ASN A 124 -4.28 5.79 -11.17
N GLY A 125 -3.95 5.31 -12.36
CA GLY A 125 -2.59 5.00 -12.75
C GLY A 125 -1.65 6.19 -12.91
N ASP A 126 -2.18 7.38 -13.20
CA ASP A 126 -1.38 8.60 -13.34
C ASP A 126 -0.92 9.11 -11.97
N ASN A 127 -1.80 9.06 -10.97
CA ASN A 127 -1.48 9.39 -9.58
C ASN A 127 -0.44 8.41 -9.01
N ALA A 128 -0.63 7.11 -9.21
CA ALA A 128 0.37 6.10 -8.86
C ALA A 128 1.72 6.39 -9.56
N GLY A 129 1.70 6.71 -10.86
CA GLY A 129 2.92 7.00 -11.63
C GLY A 129 3.67 8.25 -11.16
N ARG A 130 2.96 9.30 -10.74
CA ARG A 130 3.56 10.49 -10.12
C ARG A 130 4.17 10.15 -8.77
N PHE A 131 3.46 9.35 -7.97
CA PHE A 131 3.93 8.95 -6.65
C PHE A 131 5.20 8.08 -6.71
N VAL A 132 5.32 7.14 -7.65
CA VAL A 132 6.56 6.34 -7.84
C VAL A 132 7.82 7.21 -7.87
N LYS A 133 7.78 8.33 -8.61
CA LYS A 133 8.93 9.23 -8.73
C LYS A 133 9.19 9.97 -7.42
N ALA A 134 8.15 10.50 -6.80
CA ALA A 134 8.25 11.23 -5.53
C ALA A 134 8.74 10.33 -4.39
N PHE A 135 8.21 9.11 -4.31
CA PHE A 135 8.54 8.15 -3.27
C PHE A 135 9.96 7.64 -3.39
N ARG A 136 10.41 7.30 -4.60
CA ARG A 136 11.82 6.98 -4.87
C ARG A 136 12.75 8.11 -4.42
N HIS A 137 12.38 9.35 -4.74
CA HIS A 137 13.18 10.51 -4.35
C HIS A 137 13.22 10.70 -2.83
N ALA A 138 12.09 10.54 -2.15
CA ALA A 138 12.00 10.63 -0.69
C ALA A 138 12.86 9.57 0.01
N ILE A 139 12.84 8.32 -0.48
CA ILE A 139 13.70 7.23 0.00
C ILE A 139 15.18 7.62 -0.10
N GLN A 140 15.60 8.14 -1.26
CA GLN A 140 16.98 8.60 -1.48
C GLN A 140 17.37 9.75 -0.55
N LEU A 141 16.50 10.74 -0.36
CA LEU A 141 16.75 11.86 0.57
C LEU A 141 16.87 11.40 2.03
N CYS A 142 16.19 10.32 2.40
CA CYS A 142 16.28 9.69 3.71
C CYS A 142 17.47 8.73 3.87
N GLY A 143 18.31 8.59 2.85
CA GLY A 143 19.50 7.74 2.88
C GLY A 143 19.22 6.26 2.59
N GLY A 144 18.05 5.94 2.02
CA GLY A 144 17.75 4.59 1.51
C GLY A 144 18.74 4.18 0.43
N LYS A 145 19.11 2.90 0.43
CA LYS A 145 20.16 2.34 -0.44
C LYS A 145 19.62 1.20 -1.28
N PRO A 146 20.13 1.03 -2.51
CA PRO A 146 19.84 -0.16 -3.29
C PRO A 146 20.22 -1.45 -2.54
N SER A 147 19.45 -2.51 -2.75
CA SER A 147 19.83 -3.84 -2.32
C SER A 147 21.12 -4.28 -3.02
N VAL A 148 21.95 -5.04 -2.31
CA VAL A 148 23.14 -5.66 -2.91
C VAL A 148 22.71 -6.94 -3.62
N SER A 149 23.02 -7.03 -4.90
CA SER A 149 22.84 -8.23 -5.73
C SER A 149 23.85 -9.32 -5.38
#